data_AF-A0AAV1R267-F1
#
_entry.id   AF-A0AAV1R267-F1
#
_cell.length_a   1.000
_cell.length_b   1.000
_cell.length_c   1.000
_cell.angle_alpha   90.00
_cell.angle_beta   90.00
_cell.angle_gamma   90.00
#
_symmetry.space_group_name_H-M   'P 1'
#
loop_
_entity.id
_entity.type
_entity.pdbx_description
1 polymer ?
#
loop_
_entity_poly.entity_id
_entity_poly.type
_entity_poly.pdbx_seq_one_letter_code
_entity_poly.pdbx_strand_id
1 'polypeptide(L)'
;MDESIGCARVKVQYGDDPQKIEVSVESCPVNCIHWVDREELALLEFLIQPKPKQGYGVFGQGWERPANVFMAAKSFSKQLRQQAEHHHSKVRTTVEEETPAQAEARANASLKIKMERFSKIWDSVKEIFG
;
A
#
# COMPACT_ATOMS: atom_id res chain seq x y z
N MET A 1 -21.83 -7.42 19.94
CA MET A 1 -21.31 -8.08 18.73
C MET A 1 -21.54 -7.11 17.57
N ASP A 2 -20.56 -6.90 16.69
CA ASP A 2 -20.77 -6.01 15.54
C ASP A 2 -21.36 -6.82 14.38
N GLU A 3 -22.64 -6.60 14.10
CA GLU A 3 -23.41 -7.35 13.09
C GLU A 3 -22.87 -7.17 11.68
N SER A 4 -22.18 -6.04 11.40
CA SER A 4 -21.64 -5.75 10.08
C SER A 4 -20.41 -6.60 9.73
N ILE A 5 -19.64 -7.00 10.73
CA ILE A 5 -18.36 -7.72 10.57
C ILE A 5 -18.46 -9.16 11.11
N GLY A 6 -19.57 -9.50 11.77
CA GLY A 6 -19.77 -10.81 12.41
C GLY A 6 -18.72 -11.13 13.47
N CYS A 7 -18.07 -10.12 14.04
CA CYS A 7 -17.00 -10.27 15.02
C CYS A 7 -17.24 -9.40 16.26
N ALA A 8 -16.76 -9.87 17.41
CA ALA A 8 -16.72 -9.05 18.61
C ALA A 8 -15.65 -7.95 18.44
N ARG A 9 -16.03 -6.69 18.69
CA ARG A 9 -15.12 -5.55 18.63
C ARG A 9 -15.09 -4.85 19.99
N VAL A 10 -13.90 -4.47 20.42
CA VAL A 10 -13.70 -3.64 21.62
C VAL A 10 -14.19 -2.22 21.33
N LYS A 11 -15.17 -1.74 22.10
CA LYS A 11 -15.71 -0.36 21.97
C LYS A 11 -14.95 0.66 22.82
N VAL A 12 -14.47 0.23 23.99
CA VAL A 12 -13.73 1.07 24.94
C VAL A 12 -12.49 0.29 25.38
N GLN A 13 -11.32 0.91 25.25
CA GLN A 13 -10.07 0.37 25.79
C GLN A 13 -9.85 1.00 27.17
N TYR A 14 -9.32 0.23 28.13
CA TYR A 14 -9.05 0.68 29.50
C TYR A 14 -10.30 1.18 30.27
N GLY A 15 -11.46 0.56 30.02
CA GLY A 15 -12.68 0.85 30.78
C GLY A 15 -12.69 0.21 32.18
N ASP A 16 -11.88 -0.84 32.36
CA ASP A 16 -11.70 -1.55 33.62
C ASP A 16 -10.35 -1.20 34.27
N ASP A 17 -10.24 -1.50 35.57
CA ASP A 17 -8.98 -1.33 36.32
C ASP A 17 -7.84 -2.16 35.69
N PRO A 18 -6.62 -1.62 35.59
CA PRO A 18 -5.49 -2.30 34.96
C PRO A 18 -5.21 -3.68 35.58
N GLN A 19 -5.39 -3.86 36.89
CA GLN A 19 -5.17 -5.16 37.53
C GLN A 19 -6.19 -6.20 37.04
N LYS A 20 -7.43 -5.81 36.81
CA LYS A 20 -8.47 -6.69 36.27
C LYS A 20 -8.17 -7.09 34.82
N ILE A 21 -7.62 -6.16 34.04
CA ILE A 21 -7.21 -6.44 32.67
C ILE A 21 -6.07 -7.46 32.66
N GLU A 22 -5.03 -7.24 33.48
CA GLU A 22 -3.89 -8.16 33.61
C GLU A 22 -4.35 -9.57 34.01
N VAL A 23 -5.18 -9.68 35.05
CA VAL A 23 -5.73 -10.98 35.50
C VAL A 23 -6.56 -11.63 34.41
N SER A 24 -7.30 -10.86 33.61
CA SER A 24 -8.09 -11.40 32.49
C SER A 24 -7.20 -11.97 31.39
N VAL A 25 -6.07 -11.32 31.10
CA VAL A 25 -5.07 -11.80 30.15
C VAL A 25 -4.42 -13.10 30.65
N GLU A 26 -3.97 -13.11 31.91
CA GLU A 26 -3.27 -14.26 32.51
C GLU A 26 -4.18 -15.47 32.76
N SER A 27 -5.45 -15.24 33.07
CA SER A 27 -6.40 -16.32 33.37
C SER A 27 -6.93 -17.04 32.12
N CYS A 28 -6.62 -16.56 30.91
CA CYS A 28 -7.11 -17.16 29.68
C CYS A 28 -6.49 -18.56 29.46
N PRO A 29 -7.26 -19.66 29.53
CA PRO A 29 -6.71 -21.02 29.56
C PRO A 29 -6.01 -21.45 28.26
N VAL A 30 -6.36 -20.79 27.16
CA VAL A 30 -5.83 -21.04 25.81
C VAL A 30 -5.03 -19.86 25.28
N ASN A 31 -4.74 -18.86 26.13
CA ASN A 31 -3.98 -17.66 25.80
C ASN A 31 -4.48 -16.97 24.51
N CYS A 32 -5.78 -16.68 24.43
CA CYS A 32 -6.40 -16.03 23.26
C CYS A 32 -6.35 -14.50 23.29
N ILE A 33 -5.95 -13.91 24.41
CA ILE A 33 -5.94 -12.46 24.61
C ILE A 33 -4.49 -12.00 24.52
N HIS A 34 -4.21 -11.06 23.63
CA HIS A 34 -2.85 -10.60 23.36
C HIS A 34 -2.78 -9.08 23.35
N TRP A 35 -1.68 -8.55 23.89
CA TRP A 35 -1.30 -7.15 23.72
C TRP A 35 -0.77 -6.94 22.30
N VAL A 36 -1.18 -5.84 21.68
CA VAL A 36 -0.82 -5.48 20.31
C VAL A 36 -0.54 -3.99 20.25
N ASP A 37 0.49 -3.63 19.49
CA ASP A 37 0.81 -2.23 19.23
C ASP A 37 -0.28 -1.54 18.39
N ARG A 38 -0.50 -0.25 18.67
CA ARG A 38 -1.53 0.54 17.99
C ARG A 38 -1.34 0.58 16.47
N GLU A 39 -0.10 0.57 16.01
CA GLU A 39 0.26 0.61 14.58
C GLU A 39 -0.10 -0.69 13.85
N GLU A 40 -0.01 -1.84 14.53
CA GLU A 40 -0.33 -3.15 13.96
C GLU A 40 -1.84 -3.42 13.94
N LEU A 41 -2.63 -2.69 14.73
CA LEU A 41 -4.06 -2.93 14.91
C LEU A 41 -4.85 -2.87 13.59
N ALA A 42 -4.64 -1.83 12.78
CA ALA A 42 -5.35 -1.68 11.51
C ALA A 42 -5.01 -2.80 10.51
N LEU A 43 -3.76 -3.26 10.54
CA LEU A 43 -3.28 -4.35 9.68
C LEU A 43 -3.91 -5.67 10.11
N LEU A 44 -3.95 -5.97 11.40
CA LEU A 44 -4.60 -7.17 11.94
C LEU A 44 -6.11 -7.16 11.67
N GLU A 45 -6.80 -6.03 11.85
CA GLU A 45 -8.22 -5.88 11.51
C GLU A 45 -8.47 -6.24 10.04
N PHE A 46 -7.62 -5.77 9.13
CA PHE A 46 -7.71 -6.08 7.70
C PHE A 46 -7.44 -7.55 7.37
N LEU A 47 -6.52 -8.21 8.08
CA LEU A 47 -6.20 -9.63 7.87
C LEU A 47 -7.26 -10.58 8.45
N ILE A 48 -8.01 -10.13 9.45
CA ILE A 48 -9.08 -10.87 10.12
C ILE A 48 -10.36 -10.91 9.29
N GLN A 49 -10.57 -9.90 8.44
CA GLN A 49 -11.73 -9.83 7.56
C GLN A 49 -11.80 -11.05 6.63
N PRO A 50 -12.99 -11.67 6.48
CA PRO A 50 -13.17 -12.78 5.55
C PRO A 50 -12.96 -12.28 4.12
N LYS A 51 -12.01 -12.87 3.40
CA LYS A 51 -11.77 -12.53 1.99
C LYS A 51 -12.27 -13.63 1.08
N PRO A 52 -12.86 -13.29 -0.08
CA PRO A 52 -13.29 -14.30 -1.04
C PRO A 52 -12.06 -15.07 -1.51
N LYS A 53 -12.07 -16.39 -1.34
CA LYS A 53 -10.97 -17.24 -1.79
C LYS A 53 -11.09 -17.46 -3.29
N GLN A 54 -10.07 -17.12 -4.07
CA GLN A 54 -10.11 -17.44 -5.50
C GLN A 54 -10.03 -18.96 -5.73
N GLY A 55 -11.15 -19.55 -6.10
CA GLY A 55 -11.33 -20.97 -6.37
C GLY A 55 -11.87 -21.21 -7.78
N TYR A 56 -11.35 -22.23 -8.45
CA TYR A 56 -11.69 -22.60 -9.83
C TYR A 56 -12.70 -23.76 -9.91
N GLY A 57 -13.44 -24.04 -8.82
CA GLY A 57 -14.32 -25.20 -8.69
C GLY A 57 -15.82 -24.88 -8.71
N VAL A 58 -16.64 -25.91 -8.98
CA VAL A 58 -18.11 -25.82 -9.12
C VAL A 58 -18.84 -25.52 -7.80
N PHE A 59 -18.28 -25.90 -6.65
CA PHE A 59 -18.95 -25.84 -5.34
C PHE A 59 -18.90 -24.49 -4.61
N GLY A 60 -18.77 -23.39 -5.34
CA GLY A 60 -18.74 -22.06 -4.73
C GLY A 60 -17.43 -21.80 -3.97
N GLN A 61 -17.02 -20.55 -4.00
CA GLN A 61 -15.75 -20.12 -3.45
C GLN A 61 -15.94 -19.84 -1.96
N GLY A 62 -15.20 -20.57 -1.11
CA GLY A 62 -15.24 -20.36 0.34
C GLY A 62 -14.61 -19.03 0.76
N TRP A 63 -14.67 -18.74 2.05
CA TRP A 63 -13.95 -17.63 2.66
C TRP A 63 -12.58 -18.11 3.14
N GLU A 64 -11.54 -17.36 2.82
CA GLU A 64 -10.19 -17.63 3.32
C GLU A 64 -9.83 -16.69 4.45
N ARG A 65 -9.30 -17.26 5.53
CA ARG A 65 -8.73 -16.53 6.65
C ARG A 65 -7.38 -17.14 7.03
N PRO A 66 -6.36 -16.32 7.35
CA PRO A 66 -5.07 -16.84 7.79
C PRO A 66 -5.20 -17.67 9.06
N ALA A 67 -4.51 -18.81 9.12
CA ALA A 67 -4.47 -19.66 10.31
C ALA A 67 -3.81 -18.94 11.52
N ASN A 68 -2.82 -18.09 11.26
CA ASN A 68 -2.20 -17.23 12.26
C ASN A 68 -2.08 -15.80 11.73
N VAL A 69 -2.88 -14.89 12.30
CA VAL A 69 -2.98 -13.50 11.86
C VAL A 69 -1.69 -12.73 12.17
N PHE A 70 -1.02 -13.01 13.29
CA PHE A 70 0.22 -12.34 13.67
C PHE A 70 1.39 -12.69 12.72
N MET A 71 1.48 -13.95 12.31
CA MET A 71 2.46 -14.36 11.31
C MET A 71 2.19 -13.72 9.96
N ALA A 72 0.93 -13.64 9.54
CA ALA A 72 0.53 -12.94 8.33
C ALA A 72 0.80 -11.43 8.40
N ALA A 73 0.66 -10.81 9.57
CA ALA A 73 0.99 -9.40 9.77
C ALA A 73 2.48 -9.14 9.61
N LYS A 74 3.33 -9.98 10.21
CA LYS A 74 4.79 -9.89 10.10
C LYS A 74 5.28 -10.10 8.67
N SER A 75 4.70 -11.04 7.93
CA SER A 75 5.08 -11.24 6.53
C SER A 75 4.64 -10.05 5.67
N PHE A 76 3.44 -9.51 5.90
CA PHE A 76 2.93 -8.35 5.17
C PHE A 76 3.75 -7.09 5.43
N SER A 77 4.10 -6.80 6.69
CA SER A 77 4.95 -5.66 7.04
C SER A 77 6.35 -5.78 6.43
N LYS A 78 6.91 -6.99 6.40
CA LYS A 78 8.18 -7.27 5.70
C LYS A 78 8.06 -7.00 4.19
N GLN A 79 6.98 -7.45 3.54
CA GLN A 79 6.74 -7.21 2.12
C GLN A 79 6.64 -5.72 1.80
N LEU A 80 5.94 -4.93 2.62
CA LEU A 80 5.84 -3.48 2.44
C LEU A 80 7.20 -2.79 2.52
N ARG A 81 8.04 -3.19 3.49
CA ARG A 81 9.42 -2.66 3.62
C ARG A 81 10.26 -2.98 2.38
N GLN A 82 10.21 -4.23 1.92
CA GLN A 82 10.93 -4.65 0.72
C GLN A 82 10.46 -3.88 -0.52
N GLN A 83 9.16 -3.69 -0.69
CA GLN A 83 8.64 -2.89 -1.81
C GLN A 83 9.14 -1.45 -1.74
N ALA A 84 9.10 -0.81 -0.58
CA ALA A 84 9.62 0.54 -0.41
C ALA A 84 11.12 0.64 -0.76
N GLU A 85 11.93 -0.33 -0.33
CA GLU A 85 13.35 -0.42 -0.66
C GLU A 85 13.60 -0.65 -2.15
N HIS A 86 12.84 -1.55 -2.78
CA HIS A 86 12.90 -1.79 -4.23
C HIS A 86 12.45 -0.57 -5.04
N HIS A 87 11.43 0.17 -4.59
CA HIS A 87 11.03 1.42 -5.23
C HIS A 87 12.13 2.49 -5.10
N HIS A 88 12.74 2.61 -3.93
CA HIS A 88 13.82 3.58 -3.71
C HIS A 88 15.10 3.23 -4.49
N SER A 89 15.46 1.95 -4.57
CA SER A 89 16.57 1.50 -5.41
C SER A 89 16.26 1.65 -6.90
N LYS A 90 15.05 1.29 -7.35
CA LYS A 90 14.63 1.48 -8.74
C LYS A 90 14.66 2.96 -9.14
N VAL A 91 14.18 3.88 -8.30
CA VAL A 91 14.28 5.33 -8.54
C VAL A 91 15.74 5.81 -8.64
N ARG A 92 16.64 5.25 -7.83
CA ARG A 92 18.09 5.53 -7.92
C ARG A 92 18.74 4.93 -9.17
N THR A 93 18.33 3.74 -9.59
CA THR A 93 18.89 3.02 -10.74
C THR A 93 18.28 3.46 -12.07
N THR A 94 17.09 4.07 -12.07
CA THR A 94 16.47 4.67 -13.28
C THR A 94 17.12 5.98 -13.73
N VAL A 95 18.31 6.31 -13.21
CA VAL A 95 19.32 7.00 -14.04
C VAL A 95 19.83 5.95 -15.04
N GLU A 96 18.94 5.48 -15.92
CA GLU A 96 19.30 4.64 -17.06
C GLU A 96 20.17 5.52 -17.98
N GLU A 97 21.39 5.07 -18.28
CA GLU A 97 22.16 5.65 -19.38
C GLU A 97 21.31 5.57 -20.64
N GLU A 98 20.92 6.73 -21.17
CA GLU A 98 20.11 6.80 -22.38
C GLU A 98 20.81 6.04 -23.51
N THR A 99 20.09 5.19 -24.22
CA THR A 99 20.63 4.64 -25.47
C THR A 99 20.94 5.80 -26.44
N PRO A 100 22.01 5.71 -27.25
CA PRO A 100 22.41 6.83 -28.12
C PRO A 100 21.29 7.27 -29.08
N ALA A 101 20.46 6.32 -29.52
CA ALA A 101 19.29 6.60 -30.36
C ALA A 101 18.17 7.36 -29.61
N GLN A 102 17.96 7.10 -28.31
CA GLN A 102 17.01 7.85 -27.50
C GLN A 102 17.49 9.28 -27.22
N ALA A 103 18.79 9.47 -26.97
CA ALA A 103 19.38 10.80 -26.76
C ALA A 103 19.24 11.68 -28.00
N GLU A 104 19.51 11.13 -29.19
CA GLU A 104 19.33 11.82 -30.47
C GLU A 104 17.85 12.17 -30.73
N ALA A 105 16.94 11.23 -30.47
CA ALA A 105 15.50 11.47 -30.59
C ALA A 105 15.02 12.59 -29.64
N ARG A 106 15.55 12.65 -28.42
CA ARG A 106 15.26 13.72 -27.45
C ARG A 106 15.79 15.07 -27.92
N ALA A 107 17.02 15.10 -28.42
CA ALA A 107 17.63 16.31 -28.96
C ALA A 107 16.80 16.85 -30.14
N ASN A 108 16.44 15.99 -31.09
CA ASN A 108 15.62 16.36 -32.25
C ASN A 108 14.22 16.86 -31.85
N ALA A 109 13.54 16.15 -30.94
CA ALA A 109 12.25 16.59 -30.41
C ALA A 109 12.34 17.96 -29.72
N SER A 110 13.40 18.20 -28.95
CA SER A 110 13.61 19.49 -28.28
C SER A 110 13.87 20.64 -29.26
N LEU A 111 14.60 20.37 -30.35
CA LEU A 111 14.85 21.33 -31.42
C LEU A 111 13.57 21.66 -32.19
N LYS A 112 12.75 20.65 -32.48
CA LYS A 112 11.44 20.84 -33.14
C LYS A 112 10.51 21.72 -32.31
N ILE A 113 10.39 21.45 -31.01
CA ILE A 113 9.58 22.28 -30.10
C ILE A 113 10.10 23.73 -30.06
N LYS A 114 11.43 23.93 -30.03
CA LYS A 114 12.03 25.27 -30.08
C LYS A 114 11.74 25.98 -31.40
N MET A 115 11.86 25.30 -32.54
CA MET A 115 11.54 25.86 -33.85
C MET A 115 10.06 26.21 -33.98
N GLU A 116 9.14 25.35 -33.56
CA GLU A 116 7.71 25.64 -33.56
C GLU A 116 7.39 26.84 -32.66
N ARG A 117 8.05 26.95 -31.51
CA ARG A 117 7.87 28.07 -30.58
C ARG A 117 8.46 29.36 -31.14
N PHE A 118 9.60 29.29 -31.83
CA PHE A 118 10.23 30.43 -32.49
C PHE A 118 9.40 30.92 -33.69
N SER A 119 8.86 30.01 -34.50
CA SER A 119 7.96 30.34 -35.61
C SER A 119 6.73 31.08 -35.11
N LYS A 120 6.07 30.58 -34.06
CA LYS A 120 4.90 31.25 -33.46
C LYS A 120 5.21 32.65 -32.93
N ILE A 121 6.39 32.83 -32.33
CA ILE A 121 6.84 34.16 -31.87
C ILE A 121 7.05 35.09 -33.06
N TRP A 122 7.66 34.59 -34.14
CA TRP A 122 7.95 35.38 -35.34
C TRP A 122 6.68 35.76 -36.11
N ASP A 123 5.73 34.84 -36.24
CA ASP A 123 4.41 35.08 -36.84
C ASP A 123 3.65 36.15 -36.05
N SER A 124 3.69 36.08 -34.72
CA SER A 124 3.04 37.08 -33.85
C SER A 124 3.72 38.46 -33.93
N VAL A 125 5.05 38.53 -34.08
CA VAL A 125 5.77 39.80 -34.30
C VAL A 125 5.42 40.41 -35.66
N LYS A 126 5.29 39.58 -36.69
CA LYS A 126 4.90 40.01 -38.04
C LYS A 126 3.47 40.55 -38.09
N GLU A 127 2.57 40.01 -37.28
CA GLU A 127 1.19 40.49 -37.12
C GLU A 127 1.10 41.83 -36.36
N ILE A 128 2.09 42.15 -35.51
CA ILE A 128 2.14 43.40 -34.75
C ILE A 128 2.80 44.55 -35.56
N PHE A 129 3.70 44.21 -36.49
CA PHE A 129 4.48 45.18 -37.27
C PHE A 129 4.11 45.26 -38.77
N GLY A 130 3.14 44.49 -39.23
CA GLY A 130 2.56 44.55 -40.58
C GLY A 130 1.14 45.11 -40.56
#